data_AF-A0A815IMG7-F1
#
_entry.id   AF-A0A815IMG7-F1
#
_cell.length_a   1.000
_cell.length_b   1.000
_cell.length_c   1.000
_cell.angle_alpha   90.00
_cell.angle_beta   90.00
_cell.angle_gamma   90.00
#
_symmetry.space_group_name_H-M   'P 1'
#
loop_
_entity.id
_entity.type
_entity.pdbx_description
1 polymer ?
#
loop_
_entity_poly.entity_id
_entity_poly.type
_entity_poly.pdbx_seq_one_letter_code
_entity_poly.pdbx_strand_id
1 'polypeptide(L)'
;MLKRQQLTRAQARISTLNSTANFDFAHVWSSRKDIKELRVAFVYQWFIGYVPLWLLIFIMCAFYLGAGHNPSRYTGNIDVDVVDFDGQQAGSFFLDAFRTTPPGNLTLHWRYKYPDDYGNSVSQTQQAVEDGQVWAIVVLLPNTTSIINQSIFALINSTTLVTYPFVNTLPVLVIYDEGRNWLTQNSFVLPPIRAAIAVANNRYANTLRTSIISNLSLTSSSNTNRTLQLQNTLRLRNLLANPFVAKYNNLHPALPFMGLFDSNIL
;
A
#
# COMPACT_ATOMS: atom_id res chain seq x y z
N MET A 1 23.83 -79.52 21.46
CA MET A 1 23.23 -78.41 22.26
C MET A 1 24.25 -77.51 22.96
N LEU A 2 25.31 -78.06 23.59
CA LEU A 2 26.34 -77.27 24.31
C LEU A 2 27.00 -76.12 23.50
N LYS A 3 27.29 -76.35 22.22
CA LYS A 3 27.96 -75.34 21.37
C LYS A 3 27.11 -74.09 21.09
N ARG A 4 25.77 -74.22 21.05
CA ARG A 4 24.85 -73.09 20.86
C ARG A 4 24.72 -72.24 22.13
N GLN A 5 24.66 -72.87 23.31
CA GLN A 5 24.63 -72.13 24.58
C GLN A 5 25.91 -71.30 24.82
N GLN A 6 27.08 -71.79 24.40
CA GLN A 6 28.33 -71.04 24.53
C GLN A 6 28.38 -69.84 23.56
N LEU A 7 27.87 -69.99 22.34
CA LEU A 7 27.77 -68.89 21.37
C LEU A 7 26.81 -67.79 21.83
N THR A 8 25.64 -68.13 22.38
CA THR A 8 24.68 -67.14 22.88
C THR A 8 25.23 -66.39 24.10
N ARG A 9 25.94 -67.08 25.00
CA ARG A 9 26.60 -66.44 26.15
C ARG A 9 27.76 -65.54 25.71
N ALA A 10 28.52 -65.92 24.70
CA ALA A 10 29.59 -65.08 24.15
C ALA A 10 29.04 -63.81 23.48
N GLN A 11 27.98 -63.93 22.69
CA GLN A 11 27.32 -62.78 22.04
C GLN A 11 26.68 -61.82 23.05
N ALA A 12 26.03 -62.35 24.09
CA ALA A 12 25.49 -61.51 25.17
C ALA A 12 26.58 -60.79 25.98
N ARG A 13 27.76 -61.40 26.11
CA ARG A 13 28.92 -60.77 26.79
C ARG A 13 29.57 -59.68 25.94
N ILE A 14 29.60 -59.85 24.62
CA ILE A 14 30.11 -58.84 23.68
C ILE A 14 29.15 -57.64 23.58
N SER A 15 27.84 -57.87 23.55
CA SER A 15 26.86 -56.77 23.50
C SER A 15 26.86 -55.94 24.78
N THR A 16 27.01 -56.57 25.94
CA THR A 16 27.13 -55.87 27.23
C THR A 16 28.44 -55.11 27.36
N LEU A 17 29.57 -55.68 26.91
CA LEU A 17 30.86 -54.97 26.89
C LEU A 17 30.83 -53.75 25.97
N ASN A 18 30.20 -53.84 24.80
CA ASN A 18 30.07 -52.70 23.88
C ASN A 18 29.12 -51.61 24.42
N SER A 19 28.05 -51.97 25.14
CA SER A 19 27.17 -50.96 25.75
C SER A 19 27.83 -50.24 26.92
N THR A 20 28.57 -50.95 27.78
CA THR A 20 29.32 -50.33 28.89
C THR A 20 30.49 -49.51 28.38
N ALA A 21 31.23 -49.99 27.38
CA ALA A 21 32.35 -49.24 26.80
C ALA A 21 31.89 -47.94 26.12
N ASN A 22 30.74 -47.92 25.44
CA ASN A 22 30.20 -46.71 24.83
C ASN A 22 29.66 -45.71 25.88
N PHE A 23 29.04 -46.19 26.96
CA PHE A 23 28.59 -45.32 28.06
C PHE A 23 29.77 -44.72 28.83
N ASP A 24 30.78 -45.54 29.13
CA ASP A 24 32.01 -45.08 29.79
C ASP A 24 32.80 -44.14 28.88
N PHE A 25 32.85 -44.37 27.57
CA PHE A 25 33.56 -43.47 26.67
C PHE A 25 32.87 -42.10 26.59
N ALA A 26 31.54 -42.04 26.49
CA ALA A 26 30.80 -40.77 26.51
C ALA A 26 30.95 -40.04 27.86
N HIS A 27 30.90 -40.77 28.99
CA HIS A 27 31.09 -40.22 30.32
C HIS A 27 32.52 -39.72 30.54
N VAL A 28 33.53 -40.53 30.19
CA VAL A 28 34.96 -40.17 30.28
C VAL A 28 35.29 -39.01 29.36
N TRP A 29 34.78 -39.00 28.12
CA TRP A 29 34.98 -37.92 27.16
C TRP A 29 34.34 -36.60 27.64
N SER A 30 33.10 -36.64 28.14
CA SER A 30 32.45 -35.46 28.74
C SER A 30 33.11 -34.97 30.04
N SER A 31 33.86 -35.85 30.71
CA SER A 31 34.54 -35.55 31.98
C SER A 31 35.93 -34.96 31.80
N ARG A 32 36.53 -35.05 30.61
CA ARG A 32 37.88 -34.53 30.35
C ARG A 32 37.90 -33.01 30.48
N LYS A 33 38.99 -32.50 31.04
CA LYS A 33 39.16 -31.09 31.43
C LYS A 33 39.17 -30.16 30.21
N ASP A 34 39.84 -30.57 29.13
CA ASP A 34 39.88 -29.90 27.82
C ASP A 34 38.48 -29.70 27.21
N ILE A 35 37.64 -30.74 27.27
CA ILE A 35 36.27 -30.69 26.72
C ILE A 35 35.36 -29.84 27.60
N LYS A 36 35.54 -29.87 28.92
CA LYS A 36 34.82 -28.96 29.83
C LYS A 36 35.19 -27.51 29.58
N GLU A 37 36.48 -27.20 29.41
CA GLU A 37 36.96 -25.85 29.09
C GLU A 37 36.43 -25.37 27.73
N LEU A 38 36.40 -26.23 26.71
CA LEU A 38 35.79 -25.92 25.41
C LEU A 38 34.29 -25.64 25.50
N ARG A 39 33.54 -26.42 26.29
CA ARG A 39 32.11 -26.18 26.52
C ARG A 39 31.87 -24.87 27.25
N VAL A 40 32.66 -24.57 28.28
CA VAL A 40 32.58 -23.30 29.02
C VAL A 40 32.93 -22.13 28.11
N ALA A 41 33.99 -22.23 27.30
CA ALA A 41 34.37 -21.20 26.34
C ALA A 41 33.30 -20.98 25.27
N PHE A 42 32.70 -22.06 24.75
CA PHE A 42 31.61 -21.98 23.78
C PHE A 42 30.37 -21.35 24.38
N VAL A 43 29.94 -21.78 25.58
CA VAL A 43 28.81 -21.19 26.29
C VAL A 43 29.08 -19.72 26.59
N TYR A 44 30.30 -19.37 27.03
CA TYR A 44 30.69 -18.00 27.31
C TYR A 44 30.68 -17.13 26.04
N GLN A 45 31.22 -17.60 24.92
CA GLN A 45 31.11 -16.93 23.62
C GLN A 45 29.65 -16.81 23.16
N TRP A 46 28.83 -17.82 23.43
CA TRP A 46 27.42 -17.80 23.06
C TRP A 46 26.65 -16.75 23.88
N PHE A 47 26.90 -16.69 25.19
CA PHE A 47 26.34 -15.68 26.09
C PHE A 47 26.86 -14.28 25.80
N ILE A 48 28.13 -14.10 25.42
CA ILE A 48 28.69 -12.76 25.15
C ILE A 48 28.36 -12.27 23.74
N GLY A 49 28.26 -13.16 22.76
CA GLY A 49 27.96 -12.79 21.38
C GLY A 49 26.45 -12.65 21.14
N TYR A 50 25.69 -13.70 21.42
CA TYR A 50 24.30 -13.78 21.01
C TYR A 50 23.36 -13.06 21.97
N VAL A 51 23.56 -13.16 23.28
CA VAL A 51 22.62 -12.53 24.23
C VAL A 51 22.59 -11.00 24.10
N PRO A 52 23.73 -10.28 23.99
CA PRO A 52 23.71 -8.84 23.72
C PRO A 52 23.09 -8.50 22.37
N LEU A 53 23.32 -9.32 21.33
CA LEU A 53 22.72 -9.11 20.02
C LEU A 53 21.20 -9.29 20.05
N TRP A 54 20.71 -10.30 20.77
CA TRP A 54 19.27 -10.52 20.95
C TRP A 54 18.65 -9.39 21.76
N LEU A 55 19.29 -8.97 22.86
CA LEU A 55 18.86 -7.82 23.64
C LEU A 55 18.82 -6.55 22.79
N LEU A 56 19.84 -6.31 21.95
CA LEU A 56 19.87 -5.18 21.02
C LEU A 56 18.71 -5.23 20.03
N ILE A 57 18.45 -6.40 19.42
CA ILE A 57 17.31 -6.59 18.51
C ILE A 57 15.98 -6.33 19.23
N PHE A 58 15.77 -6.89 20.42
CA PHE A 58 14.55 -6.67 21.19
C PHE A 58 14.38 -5.22 21.62
N ILE A 59 15.45 -4.54 22.03
CA ILE A 59 15.43 -3.12 22.39
C ILE A 59 15.08 -2.28 21.15
N MET A 60 15.73 -2.53 20.01
CA MET A 60 15.43 -1.81 18.76
C MET A 60 14.00 -2.08 18.28
N CYS A 61 13.52 -3.32 18.37
CA CYS A 61 12.13 -3.66 18.06
C CYS A 61 11.17 -2.96 19.02
N ALA A 62 11.46 -2.90 20.33
CA ALA A 62 10.62 -2.21 21.30
C ALA A 62 10.57 -0.70 21.04
N PHE A 63 11.69 -0.08 20.66
CA PHE A 63 11.70 1.33 20.24
C PHE A 63 10.94 1.55 18.94
N TYR A 64 11.16 0.70 17.94
CA TYR A 64 10.50 0.79 16.62
C TYR A 64 8.98 0.62 16.74
N LEU A 65 8.54 -0.46 17.39
CA LEU A 65 7.12 -0.74 17.62
C LEU A 65 6.50 0.26 18.60
N GLY A 66 7.24 0.66 19.63
CA GLY A 66 6.82 1.67 20.61
C GLY A 66 6.61 3.04 19.97
N ALA A 67 7.52 3.47 19.10
CA ALA A 67 7.35 4.70 18.30
C ALA A 67 6.13 4.62 17.36
N GLY A 68 5.79 3.42 16.88
CA GLY A 68 4.61 3.17 16.04
C GLY A 68 3.31 2.90 16.80
N HIS A 69 3.31 2.74 18.13
CA HIS A 69 2.16 2.23 18.89
C HIS A 69 0.97 3.21 18.97
N ASN A 70 1.19 4.50 18.73
CA ASN A 70 0.12 5.50 18.60
C ASN A 70 0.59 6.69 17.75
N PRO A 71 0.64 6.55 16.42
CA PRO A 71 1.11 7.61 15.54
C PRO A 71 0.26 8.87 15.73
N SER A 72 -1.06 8.70 15.87
CA SER A 72 -2.05 9.76 16.06
C SER A 72 -1.84 10.65 17.29
N ARG A 73 -1.07 10.20 18.29
CA ARG A 73 -0.83 10.99 19.51
C ARG A 73 0.37 11.92 19.37
N TYR A 74 1.26 11.66 18.42
CA TYR A 74 2.52 12.39 18.25
C TYR A 74 2.70 13.02 16.87
N THR A 75 1.90 12.62 15.87
CA THR A 75 1.79 13.31 14.58
C THR A 75 0.84 14.51 14.71
N GLY A 76 1.26 15.54 15.44
CA GLY A 76 0.56 16.82 15.44
C GLY A 76 0.64 17.45 14.04
N ASN A 77 -0.51 17.84 13.49
CA ASN A 77 -0.70 18.49 12.18
C ASN A 77 -0.04 17.75 10.99
N ILE A 78 -0.75 16.72 10.50
CA ILE A 78 -0.48 16.09 9.22
C ILE A 78 -1.11 16.94 8.12
N ASP A 79 -0.30 17.74 7.45
CA ASP A 79 -0.77 18.55 6.31
C ASP A 79 -0.74 17.74 5.01
N VAL A 80 -1.86 17.79 4.28
CA VAL A 80 -1.99 17.25 2.92
C VAL A 80 -2.40 18.39 2.00
N ASP A 81 -1.58 18.64 0.98
CA ASP A 81 -1.89 19.68 -0.01
C ASP A 81 -2.82 19.12 -1.09
N VAL A 82 -3.85 19.90 -1.43
CA VAL A 82 -4.79 19.59 -2.51
C VAL A 82 -4.65 20.66 -3.56
N VAL A 83 -4.29 20.25 -4.78
CA VAL A 83 -3.96 21.14 -5.89
C VAL A 83 -4.80 20.79 -7.11
N ASP A 84 -5.40 21.81 -7.71
CA ASP A 84 -6.17 21.69 -8.95
C ASP A 84 -5.43 22.38 -10.11
N PHE A 85 -4.85 21.59 -11.03
CA PHE A 85 -4.25 22.10 -12.27
C PHE A 85 -5.23 22.14 -13.45
N ASP A 86 -6.46 21.62 -13.30
CA ASP A 86 -7.47 21.66 -14.35
C ASP A 86 -8.10 23.05 -14.44
N GLY A 87 -8.45 23.64 -13.28
CA GLY A 87 -9.04 24.98 -13.19
C GLY A 87 -10.43 25.10 -13.84
N GLN A 88 -11.07 23.97 -14.17
CA GLN A 88 -12.38 23.91 -14.81
C GLN A 88 -13.41 23.20 -13.92
N GLN A 89 -14.48 22.68 -14.53
CA GLN A 89 -15.61 22.09 -13.82
C GLN A 89 -15.17 20.90 -12.95
N ALA A 90 -14.36 19.98 -13.48
CA ALA A 90 -13.88 18.83 -12.72
C ALA A 90 -13.05 19.26 -11.51
N GLY A 91 -12.19 20.27 -11.67
CA GLY A 91 -11.43 20.92 -10.60
C GLY A 91 -12.29 21.46 -9.46
N SER A 92 -13.35 22.20 -9.78
CA SER A 92 -14.25 22.75 -8.74
C SER A 92 -15.00 21.66 -7.96
N PHE A 93 -15.50 20.60 -8.62
CA PHE A 93 -16.13 19.46 -7.94
C PHE A 93 -15.14 18.67 -7.09
N PHE A 94 -13.90 18.55 -7.58
CA PHE A 94 -12.81 17.90 -6.86
C PHE A 94 -12.48 18.65 -5.56
N LEU A 95 -12.22 19.96 -5.63
CA LEU A 95 -11.93 20.78 -4.45
C LEU A 95 -13.10 20.80 -3.45
N ASP A 96 -14.33 20.89 -3.94
CA ASP A 96 -15.54 20.87 -3.09
C ASP A 96 -15.71 19.53 -2.34
N ALA A 97 -15.37 18.41 -2.98
CA ALA A 97 -15.37 17.11 -2.31
C ALA A 97 -14.34 17.05 -1.16
N PHE A 98 -13.15 17.61 -1.34
CA PHE A 98 -12.15 17.71 -0.27
C PHE A 98 -12.57 18.68 0.84
N ARG A 99 -13.30 19.75 0.53
CA ARG A 99 -13.82 20.70 1.54
C ARG A 99 -14.91 20.09 2.42
N THR A 100 -15.72 19.22 1.84
CA THR A 100 -16.86 18.61 2.53
C THR A 100 -16.53 17.27 3.17
N THR A 101 -15.43 16.63 2.77
CA THR A 101 -14.94 15.42 3.42
C THR A 101 -14.04 15.82 4.57
N PRO A 102 -14.44 15.60 5.83
CA PRO A 102 -13.57 15.89 6.95
C PRO A 102 -12.29 15.05 6.82
N PRO A 103 -11.11 15.62 7.11
CA PRO A 103 -9.82 14.97 6.93
C PRO A 103 -9.57 13.69 7.76
N GLY A 104 -10.58 13.17 8.47
CA GLY A 104 -10.44 12.09 9.44
C GLY A 104 -10.16 12.63 10.84
N ASN A 105 -9.73 11.76 11.76
CA ASN A 105 -9.42 12.11 13.15
C ASN A 105 -8.56 13.39 13.26
N LEU A 106 -8.69 14.08 14.40
CA LEU A 106 -8.26 15.44 14.80
C LEU A 106 -6.86 15.96 14.36
N THR A 107 -6.06 15.22 13.62
CA THR A 107 -4.66 15.54 13.30
C THR A 107 -4.37 15.80 11.83
N LEU A 108 -5.27 15.50 10.87
CA LEU A 108 -5.02 15.76 9.45
C LEU A 108 -5.69 17.05 8.97
N HIS A 109 -4.99 17.84 8.17
CA HIS A 109 -5.49 19.10 7.62
C HIS A 109 -5.33 19.15 6.11
N TRP A 110 -6.42 19.51 5.42
CA TRP A 110 -6.36 19.85 4.00
C TRP A 110 -5.83 21.28 3.85
N ARG A 111 -4.76 21.46 3.09
CA ARG A 111 -4.34 22.79 2.65
C ARG A 111 -4.60 22.90 1.15
N TYR A 112 -5.34 23.92 0.76
CA TYR A 112 -5.65 24.17 -0.63
C TYR A 112 -4.58 25.09 -1.20
N LYS A 113 -3.89 24.62 -2.24
CA LYS A 113 -2.80 25.33 -2.90
C LYS A 113 -3.13 25.54 -4.37
N TYR A 114 -2.64 26.64 -4.92
CA TYR A 114 -2.78 26.92 -6.34
C TYR A 114 -1.61 26.30 -7.12
N PRO A 115 -1.81 25.97 -8.41
CA PRO A 115 -0.72 25.52 -9.28
C PRO A 115 0.51 26.44 -9.27
N ASP A 116 0.30 27.75 -9.14
CA ASP A 116 1.36 28.76 -9.06
C ASP A 116 2.27 28.58 -7.84
N ASP A 117 1.76 28.03 -6.73
CA ASP A 117 2.55 27.72 -5.53
C ASP A 117 3.63 26.65 -5.79
N TYR A 118 3.47 25.86 -6.87
CA TYR A 118 4.42 24.83 -7.34
C TYR A 118 4.91 25.11 -8.75
N GLY A 119 5.01 26.39 -9.13
CA GLY A 119 5.58 26.80 -10.42
C GLY A 119 4.86 26.18 -11.62
N ASN A 120 3.58 25.86 -11.49
CA ASN A 120 2.76 25.17 -12.49
C ASN A 120 3.31 23.80 -12.94
N SER A 121 4.11 23.13 -12.10
CA SER A 121 4.67 21.81 -12.41
C SER A 121 4.31 20.73 -11.40
N VAL A 122 3.84 19.60 -11.92
CA VAL A 122 3.62 18.37 -11.12
C VAL A 122 4.93 17.79 -10.59
N SER A 123 6.09 18.10 -11.19
CA SER A 123 7.37 17.66 -10.62
C SER A 123 7.73 18.41 -9.33
N GLN A 124 7.35 19.69 -9.23
CA GLN A 124 7.61 20.49 -8.03
C GLN A 124 6.72 20.06 -6.86
N THR A 125 5.53 19.50 -7.13
CA THR A 125 4.71 18.88 -6.07
C THR A 125 5.38 17.61 -5.53
N GLN A 126 6.05 16.83 -6.36
CA GLN A 126 6.84 15.67 -5.88
C GLN A 126 7.97 16.11 -4.96
N GLN A 127 8.73 17.13 -5.37
CA GLN A 127 9.82 17.66 -4.55
C GLN A 127 9.34 18.19 -3.19
N ALA A 128 8.19 18.85 -3.13
CA ALA A 128 7.61 19.31 -1.86
C ALA A 128 7.26 18.15 -0.90
N VAL A 129 6.82 17.01 -1.46
CA VAL A 129 6.66 15.79 -0.67
C VAL A 129 8.03 15.28 -0.23
N GLU A 130 9.02 15.15 -1.11
CA GLU A 130 10.39 14.66 -0.77
C GLU A 130 11.07 15.50 0.31
N ASP A 131 10.93 16.82 0.25
CA ASP A 131 11.57 17.78 1.16
C ASP A 131 10.96 17.84 2.57
N GLY A 132 9.80 17.23 2.79
CA GLY A 132 9.21 17.14 4.13
C GLY A 132 8.20 18.21 4.47
N GLN A 133 7.83 19.04 3.49
CA GLN A 133 6.90 20.15 3.71
C GLN A 133 5.46 19.68 3.94
N VAL A 134 5.15 18.47 3.48
CA VAL A 134 3.84 17.81 3.58
C VAL A 134 3.97 16.29 3.66
N TRP A 135 2.90 15.66 4.15
CA TRP A 135 2.81 14.20 4.22
C TRP A 135 2.35 13.56 2.91
N ALA A 136 1.46 14.24 2.19
CA ALA A 136 1.00 13.83 0.87
C ALA A 136 0.53 15.06 0.08
N ILE A 137 0.47 14.92 -1.24
CA ILE A 137 -0.17 15.88 -2.14
C ILE A 137 -1.16 15.14 -3.03
N VAL A 138 -2.36 15.68 -3.15
CA VAL A 138 -3.36 15.21 -4.12
C VAL A 138 -3.47 16.25 -5.23
N VAL A 139 -3.13 15.83 -6.43
CA VAL A 139 -3.10 16.68 -7.62
C VAL A 139 -4.18 16.23 -8.59
N LEU A 140 -5.02 17.17 -9.03
CA LEU A 140 -5.82 16.99 -10.24
C LEU A 140 -5.00 17.45 -11.44
N LEU A 141 -4.80 16.57 -12.43
CA LEU A 141 -4.00 16.86 -13.61
C LEU A 141 -4.67 17.91 -14.53
N PRO A 142 -3.89 18.68 -15.29
CA PRO A 142 -4.43 19.66 -16.22
C PRO A 142 -5.25 18.99 -17.33
N ASN A 143 -6.25 19.72 -17.85
CA ASN A 143 -7.17 19.27 -18.91
C ASN A 143 -8.02 18.04 -18.56
N THR A 144 -8.15 17.70 -17.28
CA THR A 144 -9.01 16.60 -16.81
C THR A 144 -10.44 16.75 -17.31
N THR A 145 -11.03 17.95 -17.24
CA THR A 145 -12.41 18.17 -17.70
C THR A 145 -12.57 17.83 -19.19
N SER A 146 -11.62 18.27 -20.02
CA SER A 146 -11.62 18.01 -21.46
C SER A 146 -11.47 16.52 -21.76
N ILE A 147 -10.53 15.85 -21.10
CA ILE A 147 -10.26 14.42 -21.26
C ILE A 147 -11.50 13.59 -20.90
N ILE A 148 -12.15 13.89 -19.77
CA ILE A 148 -13.36 13.17 -19.35
C ILE A 148 -14.49 13.36 -20.37
N ASN A 149 -14.69 14.58 -20.86
CA ASN A 149 -15.70 14.86 -21.89
C ASN A 149 -15.41 14.12 -23.21
N GLN A 150 -14.15 14.05 -23.63
CA GLN A 150 -13.75 13.28 -24.81
C GLN A 150 -14.00 11.78 -24.63
N SER A 151 -13.67 11.22 -23.45
CA SER A 151 -13.98 9.83 -23.13
C SER A 151 -15.47 9.52 -23.17
N ILE A 152 -16.31 10.45 -22.70
CA ILE A 152 -17.78 10.31 -22.78
C ILE A 152 -18.25 10.37 -24.23
N PHE A 153 -17.73 11.31 -25.03
CA PHE A 153 -18.08 11.41 -26.44
C PHE A 153 -17.68 10.14 -27.22
N ALA A 154 -16.48 9.63 -26.99
CA ALA A 154 -15.99 8.38 -27.58
C ALA A 154 -16.88 7.19 -27.18
N LEU A 155 -17.32 7.13 -25.92
CA LEU A 155 -18.20 6.10 -25.42
C LEU A 155 -19.60 6.14 -26.05
N ILE A 156 -20.20 7.33 -26.17
CA ILE A 156 -21.52 7.50 -26.79
C ILE A 156 -21.50 7.07 -28.26
N ASN A 157 -20.40 7.35 -28.97
CA ASN A 157 -20.23 7.03 -30.38
C ASN A 157 -19.56 5.67 -30.62
N SER A 158 -19.23 4.92 -29.57
CA SER A 158 -18.59 3.62 -29.70
C SER A 158 -19.55 2.61 -30.32
N THR A 159 -19.08 1.92 -31.35
CA THR A 159 -19.77 0.77 -31.96
C THR A 159 -19.52 -0.53 -31.19
N THR A 160 -18.58 -0.52 -30.23
CA THR A 160 -18.24 -1.64 -29.38
C THR A 160 -18.57 -1.35 -27.91
N LEU A 161 -18.76 -2.42 -27.14
CA LEU A 161 -19.04 -2.31 -25.71
C LEU A 161 -17.77 -1.91 -24.96
N VAL A 162 -17.83 -0.78 -24.24
CA VAL A 162 -16.73 -0.28 -23.41
C VAL A 162 -17.06 -0.53 -21.94
N THR A 163 -16.17 -1.22 -21.23
CA THR A 163 -16.35 -1.61 -19.83
C THR A 163 -15.65 -0.66 -18.85
N TYR A 164 -14.71 0.18 -19.33
CA TYR A 164 -13.94 1.10 -18.48
C TYR A 164 -13.55 2.38 -19.24
N PRO A 165 -14.41 3.40 -19.31
CA PRO A 165 -14.17 4.58 -20.14
C PRO A 165 -13.08 5.54 -19.61
N PHE A 166 -12.70 5.43 -18.34
CA PHE A 166 -11.77 6.35 -17.67
C PHE A 166 -10.47 5.69 -17.18
N VAL A 167 -10.26 4.39 -17.45
CA VAL A 167 -9.04 3.69 -16.98
C VAL A 167 -7.77 4.31 -17.56
N ASN A 168 -7.83 4.82 -18.79
CA ASN A 168 -6.67 5.42 -19.46
C ASN A 168 -6.43 6.89 -19.10
N THR A 169 -7.34 7.54 -18.37
CA THR A 169 -7.31 8.99 -18.17
C THR A 169 -6.64 9.42 -16.86
N LEU A 170 -6.45 8.49 -15.90
CA LEU A 170 -5.79 8.67 -14.59
C LEU A 170 -5.68 10.14 -14.11
N PRO A 171 -6.80 10.86 -13.94
CA PRO A 171 -6.79 12.31 -13.79
C PRO A 171 -6.28 12.79 -12.43
N VAL A 172 -6.25 11.94 -11.42
CA VAL A 172 -5.80 12.29 -10.07
C VAL A 172 -4.45 11.61 -9.81
N LEU A 173 -3.49 12.37 -9.31
CA LEU A 173 -2.21 11.87 -8.84
C LEU A 173 -2.10 12.12 -7.33
N VAL A 174 -1.96 11.04 -6.56
CA VAL A 174 -1.68 11.09 -5.12
C VAL A 174 -0.20 10.80 -4.92
N ILE A 175 0.55 11.78 -4.44
CA ILE A 175 1.98 11.68 -4.18
C ILE A 175 2.18 11.58 -2.67
N TYR A 176 2.93 10.58 -2.22
CA TYR A 176 3.22 10.36 -0.81
C TYR A 176 4.56 9.64 -0.65
N ASP A 177 5.06 9.61 0.59
CA ASP A 177 6.32 8.95 0.93
C ASP A 177 6.10 8.04 2.15
N GLU A 178 6.15 6.72 1.91
CA GLU A 178 6.06 5.73 2.99
C GLU A 178 7.36 5.54 3.77
N GLY A 179 8.50 5.86 3.17
CA GLY A 179 9.83 5.74 3.77
C GLY A 179 9.96 6.55 5.05
N ARG A 180 9.12 7.59 5.21
CA ARG A 180 8.99 8.35 6.47
C ARG A 180 8.39 7.55 7.60
N ASN A 181 7.17 7.05 7.37
CA ASN A 181 6.42 6.27 8.32
C ASN A 181 5.27 5.55 7.61
N TRP A 182 5.52 4.30 7.26
CA TRP A 182 4.55 3.41 6.59
C TRP A 182 3.23 3.28 7.36
N LEU A 183 3.28 3.16 8.69
CA LEU A 183 2.10 3.01 9.53
C LEU A 183 1.24 4.27 9.50
N THR A 184 1.86 5.45 9.60
CA THR A 184 1.15 6.73 9.52
C THR A 184 0.49 6.92 8.17
N GLN A 185 1.22 6.66 7.08
CA GLN A 185 0.68 6.84 5.73
C GLN A 185 -0.54 5.94 5.48
N ASN A 186 -0.41 4.64 5.75
CA ASN A 186 -1.46 3.67 5.45
C ASN A 186 -2.65 3.71 6.41
N SER A 187 -2.43 4.08 7.67
CA SER A 187 -3.50 4.08 8.68
C SER A 187 -4.20 5.43 8.82
N PHE A 188 -3.53 6.55 8.47
CA PHE A 188 -4.03 7.90 8.76
C PHE A 188 -4.08 8.84 7.55
N VAL A 189 -3.15 8.78 6.61
CA VAL A 189 -3.07 9.76 5.50
C VAL A 189 -3.86 9.30 4.28
N LEU A 190 -3.62 8.07 3.80
CA LEU A 190 -4.26 7.55 2.59
C LEU A 190 -5.76 7.26 2.74
N PRO A 191 -6.28 6.73 3.87
CA PRO A 191 -7.71 6.47 4.01
C PRO A 191 -8.62 7.70 3.82
N PRO A 192 -8.37 8.87 4.44
CA PRO A 192 -9.21 10.05 4.21
C PRO A 192 -9.07 10.61 2.79
N ILE A 193 -7.89 10.51 2.16
CA ILE A 193 -7.71 10.88 0.75
C ILE A 193 -8.59 10.01 -0.15
N ARG A 194 -8.57 8.68 0.06
CA ARG A 194 -9.42 7.72 -0.68
C ARG A 194 -10.91 8.04 -0.49
N ALA A 195 -11.31 8.37 0.73
CA ALA A 195 -12.69 8.76 1.02
C ALA A 195 -13.09 10.05 0.29
N ALA A 196 -12.23 11.08 0.30
CA ALA A 196 -12.49 12.35 -0.39
C ALA A 196 -12.59 12.18 -1.92
N ILE A 197 -11.70 11.38 -2.51
CA ILE A 197 -11.75 11.03 -3.94
C ILE A 197 -13.05 10.26 -4.27
N ALA A 198 -13.48 9.32 -3.41
CA ALA A 198 -14.75 8.63 -3.59
C ALA A 198 -15.95 9.59 -3.55
N VAL A 199 -15.92 10.62 -2.70
CA VAL A 199 -16.95 11.67 -2.68
C VAL A 199 -16.91 12.50 -3.97
N ALA A 200 -15.72 12.89 -4.43
CA ALA A 200 -15.53 13.64 -5.68
C ALA A 200 -16.10 12.86 -6.87
N ASN A 201 -15.78 11.57 -6.93
CA ASN A 201 -16.29 10.64 -7.94
C ASN A 201 -17.81 10.62 -7.97
N ASN A 202 -18.45 10.43 -6.82
CA ASN A 202 -19.90 10.38 -6.74
C ASN A 202 -20.57 11.69 -7.19
N ARG A 203 -20.02 12.85 -6.80
CA ARG A 203 -20.56 14.16 -7.18
C ARG A 203 -20.43 14.41 -8.67
N TYR A 204 -19.22 14.26 -9.20
CA TYR A 204 -18.98 14.56 -10.60
C TYR A 204 -19.66 13.56 -11.53
N ALA A 205 -19.71 12.28 -11.16
CA ALA A 205 -20.49 11.27 -11.87
C ALA A 205 -21.98 11.64 -11.98
N ASN A 206 -22.59 12.18 -10.93
CA ASN A 206 -23.99 12.63 -10.98
C ASN A 206 -24.21 13.80 -11.94
N THR A 207 -23.27 14.75 -11.98
CA THR A 207 -23.30 15.85 -12.94
C THR A 207 -23.17 15.33 -14.38
N LEU A 208 -22.19 14.46 -14.65
CA LEU A 208 -21.98 13.85 -15.96
C LEU A 208 -23.21 13.06 -16.43
N ARG A 209 -23.83 12.28 -15.52
CA ARG A 209 -25.08 11.56 -15.79
C ARG A 209 -26.18 12.51 -16.26
N THR A 210 -26.38 13.61 -15.55
CA THR A 210 -27.42 14.60 -15.87
C THR A 210 -27.16 15.22 -17.24
N SER A 211 -25.91 15.61 -17.55
CA SER A 211 -25.53 16.18 -18.84
C SER A 211 -25.68 15.21 -20.01
N ILE A 212 -25.37 13.92 -19.81
CA ILE A 212 -25.53 12.89 -20.84
C ILE A 212 -27.02 12.66 -21.14
N ILE A 213 -27.84 12.53 -20.10
CA ILE A 213 -29.29 12.32 -20.25
C ILE A 213 -29.94 13.51 -20.98
N SER A 214 -29.57 14.75 -20.64
CA SER A 214 -30.09 15.93 -21.31
C SER A 214 -29.65 15.99 -22.79
N ASN A 215 -28.40 15.67 -23.11
CA ASN A 215 -27.91 15.69 -24.50
C ASN A 215 -28.56 14.60 -25.37
N LEU A 216 -28.78 13.40 -24.83
CA LEU A 216 -29.50 12.34 -25.54
C LEU A 216 -30.95 12.73 -25.88
N SER A 217 -31.60 13.48 -24.99
CA SER A 217 -32.97 13.96 -25.22
C SER A 217 -33.06 14.96 -26.39
N LEU A 218 -31.94 15.62 -26.74
CA LEU A 218 -31.85 16.64 -27.79
C LEU A 218 -31.39 16.10 -29.14
N THR A 219 -30.70 14.95 -29.20
CA THR A 219 -30.05 14.43 -30.43
C THR A 219 -30.95 13.50 -31.25
N SER A 220 -32.27 13.72 -31.22
CA SER A 220 -33.32 12.80 -31.65
C SER A 220 -33.63 12.79 -33.16
N SER A 221 -32.63 12.69 -34.06
CA SER A 221 -32.88 12.76 -35.51
C SER A 221 -32.38 11.59 -36.39
N SER A 222 -31.82 10.49 -35.85
CA SER A 222 -31.57 9.28 -36.67
C SER A 222 -31.89 7.96 -35.95
N ASN A 223 -32.75 7.14 -36.57
CA ASN A 223 -33.36 5.97 -35.94
C ASN A 223 -32.46 4.73 -35.84
N THR A 224 -31.34 4.65 -36.57
CA THR A 224 -30.56 3.41 -36.70
C THR A 224 -29.51 3.22 -35.61
N ASN A 225 -29.07 4.28 -34.92
CA ASN A 225 -28.10 4.20 -33.80
C ASN A 225 -28.73 4.32 -32.40
N ARG A 226 -30.06 4.51 -32.32
CA ARG A 226 -30.74 4.86 -31.08
C ARG A 226 -30.71 3.74 -30.04
N THR A 227 -30.93 2.49 -30.44
CA THR A 227 -30.99 1.36 -29.49
C THR A 227 -29.62 1.07 -28.85
N LEU A 228 -28.54 1.16 -29.64
CA LEU A 228 -27.16 1.00 -29.17
C LEU A 228 -26.72 2.18 -28.30
N GLN A 229 -27.05 3.41 -28.69
CA GLN A 229 -26.81 4.60 -27.86
C GLN A 229 -27.59 4.54 -26.54
N LEU A 230 -28.85 4.09 -26.55
CA LEU A 230 -29.64 3.89 -25.33
C LEU A 230 -29.07 2.77 -24.45
N GLN A 231 -28.61 1.66 -25.04
CA GLN A 231 -27.97 0.58 -24.30
C GLN A 231 -26.63 1.00 -23.68
N ASN A 232 -25.80 1.73 -24.42
CA ASN A 232 -24.53 2.27 -23.92
C ASN A 232 -24.77 3.29 -22.79
N THR A 233 -25.85 4.07 -22.86
CA THR A 233 -26.20 5.09 -21.86
C THR A 233 -26.87 4.53 -20.60
N LEU A 234 -27.61 3.44 -20.71
CA LEU A 234 -28.09 2.68 -19.55
C LEU A 234 -26.94 1.93 -18.86
N ARG A 235 -25.95 1.43 -19.61
CA ARG A 235 -24.72 0.82 -19.05
C ARG A 235 -23.78 1.84 -18.43
N LEU A 236 -23.73 3.05 -19.00
CA LEU A 236 -23.01 4.22 -18.45
C LEU A 236 -23.32 4.48 -16.97
N ARG A 237 -24.52 4.13 -16.49
CA ARG A 237 -24.88 4.24 -15.07
C ARG A 237 -23.87 3.53 -14.15
N ASN A 238 -23.41 2.35 -14.55
CA ASN A 238 -22.42 1.54 -13.83
C ASN A 238 -20.99 1.94 -14.19
N LEU A 239 -20.76 2.45 -15.40
CA LEU A 239 -19.41 2.81 -15.91
C LEU A 239 -18.91 4.18 -15.43
N LEU A 240 -19.81 5.09 -15.04
CA LEU A 240 -19.49 6.40 -14.48
C LEU A 240 -19.18 6.35 -12.98
N ALA A 241 -18.97 5.17 -12.39
CA ALA A 241 -18.73 5.06 -10.95
C ALA A 241 -17.45 5.77 -10.47
N ASN A 242 -16.48 5.97 -11.37
CA ASN A 242 -15.16 6.50 -11.00
C ASN A 242 -14.54 7.39 -12.12
N PRO A 243 -15.05 8.62 -12.34
CA PRO A 243 -14.45 9.56 -13.30
C PRO A 243 -13.06 10.06 -12.89
N PHE A 244 -12.76 10.09 -11.58
CA PHE A 244 -11.49 10.50 -10.98
C PHE A 244 -10.66 9.29 -10.55
N VAL A 245 -10.25 8.46 -11.51
CA VAL A 245 -9.32 7.35 -11.22
C VAL A 245 -7.99 7.91 -10.72
N ALA A 246 -7.58 7.51 -9.52
CA ALA A 246 -6.39 8.02 -8.86
C ALA A 246 -5.18 7.09 -9.09
N LYS A 247 -4.05 7.68 -9.48
CA LYS A 247 -2.75 7.04 -9.47
C LYS A 247 -2.03 7.35 -8.16
N TYR A 248 -1.59 6.31 -7.47
CA TYR A 248 -0.82 6.43 -6.23
C TYR A 248 0.67 6.34 -6.54
N ASN A 249 1.42 7.39 -6.24
CA ASN A 249 2.86 7.47 -6.45
C ASN A 249 3.58 7.55 -5.12
N ASN A 250 4.12 6.41 -4.70
CA ASN A 250 4.98 6.31 -3.52
C ASN A 250 6.42 6.62 -3.92
N LEU A 251 6.98 7.70 -3.38
CA LEU A 251 8.33 8.16 -3.71
C LEU A 251 9.40 7.22 -3.14
N HIS A 252 9.21 6.78 -1.89
CA HIS A 252 10.11 5.85 -1.22
C HIS A 252 9.29 4.73 -0.57
N PRO A 253 9.23 3.54 -1.18
CA PRO A 253 8.57 2.39 -0.57
C PRO A 253 9.27 1.97 0.72
N ALA A 254 8.52 1.89 1.82
CA ALA A 254 9.07 1.47 3.12
C ALA A 254 9.56 0.01 3.13
N LEU A 255 9.03 -0.80 2.22
CA LEU A 255 9.41 -2.19 2.02
C LEU A 255 9.93 -2.35 0.58
N PRO A 256 11.25 -2.56 0.38
CA PRO A 256 11.85 -2.63 -0.96
C PRO A 256 11.34 -3.79 -1.83
N PHE A 257 10.50 -4.68 -1.28
CA PHE A 257 9.98 -5.87 -1.97
C PHE A 257 8.43 -5.94 -2.03
N MET A 258 7.70 -4.94 -1.55
CA MET A 258 6.22 -4.99 -1.61
C MET A 258 5.62 -4.59 -2.96
N GLY A 259 6.40 -3.93 -3.83
CA GLY A 259 5.97 -3.50 -5.16
C GLY A 259 5.61 -4.63 -6.15
N LEU A 260 5.71 -5.90 -5.75
CA LEU A 260 5.28 -7.05 -6.55
C LEU A 260 3.82 -7.47 -6.32
N PHE A 261 3.11 -6.90 -5.33
CA PHE A 261 1.72 -7.29 -5.04
C PHE A 261 0.66 -6.22 -5.34
N ASP A 262 1.06 -4.97 -5.63
CA ASP A 262 0.14 -3.82 -5.77
C ASP A 262 -0.09 -3.36 -7.22
N SER A 263 0.04 -4.26 -8.20
CA SER A 263 -0.29 -3.93 -9.59
C SER A 263 -1.74 -4.22 -10.01
N ASN A 264 -2.57 -4.83 -9.15
CA ASN A 264 -3.94 -5.19 -9.53
C ASN A 264 -4.89 -5.37 -8.34
N ILE A 265 -5.38 -4.32 -7.70
CA ILE A 265 -6.66 -4.41 -6.95
C ILE A 265 -7.49 -3.13 -7.12
N LEU A 266 -8.39 -3.22 -8.12
CA LEU A 266 -9.75 -2.64 -8.30
C LEU A 266 -9.99 -1.15 -8.10
#